data_AF-A0A817LUL8-F1
#
_entry.id   AF-A0A817LUL8-F1
#
_cell.length_a   1.000
_cell.length_b   1.000
_cell.length_c   1.000
_cell.angle_alpha   90.00
_cell.angle_beta   90.00
_cell.angle_gamma   90.00
#
_symmetry.space_group_name_H-M   'P 1'
#
loop_
_entity.id
_entity.type
_entity.pdbx_description
1 polymer ?
#
loop_
_entity_poly.entity_id
_entity_poly.type
_entity_poly.pdbx_seq_one_letter_code
_entity_poly.pdbx_strand_id
1 'polypeptide(L)'
;MNWTKFLWCASWDINTCPGEKLRAQYNAMTDANCMNCDKFFHCQGNYDAVYLCGKTANNIRIAKKISDCREAAQGGDSADSQADQRANKFGRDGVTHKTTIEEINDAIERTFSVPCRHIDLCLDLSK
;
A
#
# COMPACT_ATOMS: atom_id res chain seq x y z
N MET A 1 16.04 -3.57 -4.06
CA MET A 1 15.67 -2.15 -4.33
C MET A 1 16.92 -1.29 -4.20
N ASN A 2 17.13 -0.33 -5.12
CA ASN A 2 18.22 0.66 -5.01
C ASN A 2 17.79 1.80 -4.06
N TRP A 3 18.19 1.71 -2.79
CA TRP A 3 17.81 2.67 -1.75
C TRP A 3 18.30 4.09 -2.00
N THR A 4 19.49 4.28 -2.58
CA THR A 4 20.00 5.60 -2.92
C THR A 4 19.10 6.29 -3.95
N LYS A 5 18.68 5.56 -5.00
CA LYS A 5 17.76 6.08 -6.02
C LYS A 5 16.38 6.41 -5.44
N PHE A 6 15.87 5.55 -4.55
CA PHE A 6 14.60 5.78 -3.88
C PHE A 6 14.63 7.02 -2.98
N LEU A 7 15.61 7.10 -2.08
CA LEU A 7 15.74 8.21 -1.13
C LEU A 7 15.95 9.54 -1.85
N TRP A 8 16.73 9.56 -2.95
CA TRP A 8 16.88 10.77 -3.75
C TRP A 8 15.56 11.24 -4.36
N CYS A 9 14.72 10.32 -4.84
CA CYS A 9 13.41 10.62 -5.43
C CYS A 9 12.36 11.06 -4.39
N ALA A 10 12.34 10.41 -3.22
CA ALA A 10 11.32 10.58 -2.18
C ALA A 10 11.75 11.48 -1.01
N SER A 11 12.93 12.11 -1.05
CA SER A 11 13.61 12.67 0.14
C SER A 11 12.75 13.59 1.00
N TRP A 12 12.05 14.55 0.39
CA TRP A 12 11.22 15.52 1.10
C TRP A 12 9.88 14.94 1.56
N ASP A 13 9.44 13.87 0.93
CA ASP A 13 8.10 13.33 1.08
C ASP A 13 8.05 12.17 2.10
N ILE A 14 9.17 11.49 2.35
CA ILE A 14 9.20 10.31 3.23
C ILE A 14 8.94 10.62 4.71
N ASN A 15 9.22 11.84 5.15
CA ASN A 15 8.98 12.32 6.51
C ASN A 15 7.63 13.03 6.68
N THR A 16 6.79 13.03 5.65
CA THR A 16 5.41 13.52 5.75
C THR A 16 4.50 12.40 6.26
N CYS A 17 3.30 12.72 6.77
CA CYS A 17 2.34 11.69 7.20
C CYS A 17 2.13 10.60 6.13
N PRO A 18 1.87 10.92 4.84
CA PRO A 18 1.76 9.90 3.79
C PRO A 18 3.00 9.01 3.66
N GLY A 19 4.19 9.61 3.72
CA GLY A 19 5.46 8.89 3.67
C GLY A 19 5.67 7.96 4.85
N GLU A 20 5.30 8.40 6.05
CA GLU A 20 5.33 7.56 7.25
C GLU A 20 4.39 6.37 7.15
N LYS A 21 3.18 6.54 6.61
CA LYS A 21 2.23 5.43 6.40
C LYS A 21 2.75 4.40 5.40
N LEU A 22 3.32 4.86 4.28
CA LEU A 22 3.91 3.97 3.29
C LEU A 22 5.13 3.23 3.84
N ARG A 23 5.98 3.90 4.62
CA ARG A 23 7.11 3.27 5.31
C ARG A 23 6.65 2.23 6.34
N ALA A 24 5.61 2.54 7.11
CA ALA A 24 5.05 1.60 8.08
C ALA A 24 4.53 0.32 7.40
N GLN A 25 3.84 0.43 6.26
CA GLN A 25 3.38 -0.74 5.52
C GLN A 25 4.52 -1.53 4.86
N TYR A 26 5.59 -0.86 4.41
CA TYR A 26 6.80 -1.57 3.97
C TYR A 26 7.41 -2.42 5.09
N ASN A 27 7.49 -1.88 6.31
CA ASN A 27 7.97 -2.61 7.47
C ASN A 27 7.03 -3.77 7.81
N ALA A 28 5.71 -3.53 7.86
CA ALA A 28 4.72 -4.57 8.15
C ALA A 28 4.75 -5.71 7.12
N MET A 29 4.92 -5.38 5.83
CA MET A 29 5.10 -6.36 4.76
C MET A 29 6.35 -7.23 4.99
N THR A 30 7.45 -6.58 5.38
CA THR A 30 8.73 -7.25 5.65
C THR A 30 8.62 -8.16 6.88
N ASP A 31 8.00 -7.67 7.96
CA ASP A 31 7.81 -8.40 9.21
C ASP A 31 6.85 -9.59 9.05
N ALA A 32 5.80 -9.42 8.26
CA ALA A 32 4.83 -10.49 7.97
C ALA A 32 5.47 -11.64 7.18
N ASN A 33 6.51 -11.36 6.38
CA ASN A 33 7.20 -12.33 5.52
C ASN A 33 6.22 -13.25 4.75
N CYS A 34 5.11 -12.66 4.30
CA CYS A 34 4.03 -13.37 3.64
C CYS A 34 4.33 -13.55 2.15
N MET A 35 4.16 -14.77 1.65
CA MET A 35 4.17 -15.02 0.21
C MET A 35 2.93 -14.43 -0.47
N ASN A 36 3.14 -13.64 -1.52
CA ASN A 36 2.09 -13.00 -2.35
C ASN A 36 1.20 -11.97 -1.64
N CYS A 37 1.53 -11.48 -0.43
CA CYS A 37 0.74 -10.42 0.22
C CYS A 37 1.12 -8.99 -0.20
N ASP A 38 2.15 -8.80 -1.03
CA ASP A 38 2.72 -7.49 -1.35
C ASP A 38 1.69 -6.50 -1.89
N LYS A 39 0.78 -6.95 -2.76
CA LYS A 39 -0.31 -6.13 -3.32
C LYS A 39 -1.26 -5.58 -2.26
N PHE A 40 -1.49 -6.33 -1.17
CA PHE A 40 -2.25 -5.81 -0.04
C PHE A 40 -1.53 -4.66 0.65
N PHE A 41 -0.23 -4.77 0.91
CA PHE A 41 0.53 -3.70 1.54
C PHE A 41 0.65 -2.45 0.64
N HIS A 42 0.71 -2.64 -0.68
CA HIS A 42 0.62 -1.57 -1.67
C HIS A 42 -0.69 -0.78 -1.56
N CYS A 43 -1.79 -1.52 -1.54
CA CYS A 43 -3.15 -1.01 -1.44
C CYS A 43 -3.39 -0.32 -0.10
N GLN A 44 -3.18 -1.01 1.02
CA GLN A 44 -3.39 -0.49 2.37
C GLN A 44 -2.50 0.72 2.66
N GLY A 45 -1.23 0.70 2.25
CA GLY A 45 -0.31 1.84 2.45
C GLY A 45 -0.75 3.09 1.71
N ASN A 46 -1.25 2.94 0.49
CA ASN A 46 -1.78 4.06 -0.27
C ASN A 46 -3.12 4.57 0.27
N TYR A 47 -3.96 3.69 0.82
CA TYR A 47 -5.16 4.08 1.54
C TYR A 47 -4.81 4.88 2.80
N ASP A 48 -3.96 4.33 3.66
CA ASP A 48 -3.55 4.97 4.91
C ASP A 48 -2.91 6.34 4.65
N ALA A 49 -2.04 6.41 3.64
CA ALA A 49 -1.35 7.63 3.24
C ALA A 49 -2.31 8.75 2.78
N VAL A 50 -3.51 8.42 2.31
CA VAL A 50 -4.50 9.39 1.84
C VAL A 50 -5.58 9.64 2.90
N TYR A 51 -6.15 8.59 3.47
CA TYR A 51 -7.35 8.67 4.29
C TYR A 51 -7.05 8.89 5.77
N LEU A 52 -5.96 8.33 6.30
CA LEU A 52 -5.55 8.58 7.69
C LEU A 52 -4.74 9.87 7.84
N CYS A 53 -4.11 10.34 6.77
CA CYS A 53 -3.38 11.62 6.76
C CYS A 53 -4.24 12.81 6.29
N GLY A 54 -5.52 12.58 6.01
CA GLY A 54 -6.45 13.57 5.46
C GLY A 54 -6.46 13.58 3.93
N LYS A 55 -7.66 13.44 3.34
CA LYS A 55 -7.84 13.32 1.89
C LYS A 55 -7.65 14.67 1.18
N THR A 56 -6.40 15.06 0.99
CA THR A 56 -6.00 16.27 0.27
C THR A 56 -5.34 15.92 -1.06
N ALA A 57 -5.42 16.83 -2.04
CA ALA A 57 -4.72 16.69 -3.31
C ALA A 57 -3.20 16.51 -3.11
N ASN A 58 -2.63 17.16 -2.09
CA ASN A 58 -1.22 17.03 -1.76
C ASN A 58 -0.87 15.62 -1.26
N ASN A 59 -1.66 15.04 -0.35
CA ASN A 59 -1.41 13.70 0.17
C ASN A 59 -1.57 12.61 -0.90
N ILE A 60 -2.54 12.77 -1.81
CA ILE A 60 -2.68 11.90 -2.99
C ILE A 60 -1.44 11.99 -3.89
N ARG A 61 -0.95 13.20 -4.16
CA ARG A 61 0.26 13.43 -4.96
C ARG A 61 1.50 12.82 -4.30
N ILE A 62 1.65 12.97 -2.99
CA ILE A 62 2.77 12.39 -2.23
C ILE A 62 2.73 10.87 -2.28
N ALA A 63 1.58 10.25 -2.00
CA ALA A 63 1.43 8.80 -2.01
C ALA A 63 1.76 8.21 -3.40
N LYS A 64 1.29 8.87 -4.47
CA LYS A 64 1.65 8.51 -5.85
C LYS A 64 3.16 8.64 -6.08
N LYS A 65 3.75 9.80 -5.74
CA LYS A 65 5.17 10.06 -5.97
C LYS A 65 6.06 9.01 -5.30
N ILE A 66 5.80 8.69 -4.03
CA ILE A 66 6.59 7.67 -3.30
C ILE A 66 6.44 6.29 -3.95
N SER A 67 5.23 5.93 -4.40
CA SER A 67 4.98 4.68 -5.13
C SER A 67 5.78 4.61 -6.44
N ASP A 68 5.77 5.68 -7.24
CA ASP A 68 6.53 5.78 -8.49
C ASP A 68 8.05 5.75 -8.23
N CYS A 69 8.51 6.41 -7.16
CA CYS A 69 9.92 6.36 -6.74
C CYS A 69 10.37 4.95 -6.38
N ARG A 70 9.51 4.17 -5.69
CA ARG A 70 9.78 2.77 -5.35
C ARG A 70 9.95 1.94 -6.62
N GLU A 71 9.00 2.04 -7.54
CA GLU A 71 9.03 1.30 -8.81
C GLU A 71 10.30 1.60 -9.62
N ALA A 72 10.62 2.90 -9.78
CA ALA A 72 11.83 3.31 -10.49
C ALA A 72 13.12 2.79 -9.82
N ALA A 73 13.12 2.62 -8.50
CA ALA A 73 14.24 2.06 -7.73
C ALA A 73 14.34 0.53 -7.79
N GLN A 74 13.29 -0.16 -8.22
CA GLN A 74 13.25 -1.61 -8.41
C GLN A 74 13.56 -2.06 -9.85
N GLY A 75 13.52 -1.13 -10.81
CA GLY A 75 13.88 -1.39 -12.21
C GLY A 75 12.72 -1.27 -13.20
N GLY A 76 11.48 -1.17 -12.72
CA GLY A 76 10.26 -0.85 -13.49
C GLY A 76 9.89 -1.84 -14.61
N ASP A 77 8.69 -1.67 -15.19
CA ASP A 77 8.25 -2.24 -16.47
C ASP A 77 8.02 -3.78 -16.56
N SER A 78 7.76 -4.45 -15.43
CA SER A 78 7.26 -5.83 -15.42
C SER A 78 5.74 -5.90 -15.26
N ALA A 79 5.14 -7.06 -15.56
CA ALA A 79 3.73 -7.32 -15.24
C ALA A 79 3.43 -7.17 -13.73
N ASP A 80 4.41 -7.52 -12.90
CA ASP A 80 4.36 -7.34 -11.45
C ASP A 80 4.33 -5.86 -11.05
N SER A 81 5.13 -5.03 -11.74
CA SER A 81 5.15 -3.57 -11.62
C SER A 81 3.79 -2.95 -11.92
N GLN A 82 3.11 -3.43 -12.97
CA GLN A 82 1.77 -2.97 -13.33
C GLN A 82 0.72 -3.37 -12.27
N ALA A 83 0.83 -4.58 -11.72
CA ALA A 83 -0.06 -5.02 -10.65
C ALA A 83 0.16 -4.21 -9.35
N ASP A 84 1.42 -3.88 -9.02
CA ASP A 84 1.74 -2.96 -7.92
C ASP A 84 1.09 -1.59 -8.14
N GLN A 85 1.21 -1.02 -9.35
CA GLN A 85 0.61 0.28 -9.68
C GLN A 85 -0.93 0.26 -9.60
N ARG A 86 -1.57 -0.84 -10.02
CA ARG A 86 -3.02 -1.02 -9.84
C ARG A 86 -3.41 -1.04 -8.37
N ALA A 87 -2.73 -1.83 -7.55
CA ALA A 87 -2.98 -1.91 -6.11
C ALA A 87 -2.76 -0.55 -5.42
N ASN A 88 -1.66 0.13 -5.71
CA ASN A 88 -1.36 1.47 -5.21
C ASN A 88 -2.47 2.47 -5.57
N LYS A 89 -2.93 2.47 -6.83
CA LYS A 89 -4.00 3.37 -7.29
C LYS A 89 -5.32 3.07 -6.59
N PHE A 90 -5.69 1.80 -6.48
CA PHE A 90 -6.93 1.38 -5.83
C PHE A 90 -7.01 1.86 -4.38
N GLY A 91 -5.92 1.68 -3.62
CA GLY A 91 -5.80 2.19 -2.26
C GLY A 91 -5.94 3.71 -2.16
N ARG A 92 -5.23 4.47 -3.02
CA ARG A 92 -5.32 5.95 -3.01
C ARG A 92 -6.71 6.46 -3.34
N ASP A 93 -7.41 5.78 -4.25
CA ASP A 93 -8.75 6.19 -4.67
C ASP A 93 -9.79 5.94 -3.56
N GLY A 94 -9.43 5.18 -2.52
CA GLY A 94 -10.29 4.89 -1.37
C GLY A 94 -11.44 3.98 -1.70
N VAL A 95 -11.33 3.21 -2.78
CA VAL A 95 -12.26 2.13 -3.04
C VAL A 95 -11.91 1.03 -2.07
N THR A 96 -12.38 1.13 -0.83
CA THR A 96 -12.79 -0.06 -0.12
C THR A 96 -14.16 -0.37 -0.71
N HIS A 97 -14.32 -1.54 -1.34
CA HIS A 97 -15.67 -2.04 -1.59
C HIS A 97 -16.36 -1.96 -0.23
N LYS A 98 -17.52 -1.30 -0.16
CA LYS A 98 -18.29 -1.19 1.08
C LYS A 98 -18.49 -2.59 1.65
N THR A 99 -17.64 -2.98 2.59
CA THR A 99 -17.99 -3.84 3.69
C THR A 99 -18.14 -2.92 4.88
N THR A 100 -19.34 -2.90 5.41
CA THR A 100 -19.70 -2.13 6.60
C THR A 100 -18.78 -2.48 7.76
N ILE A 101 -18.69 -1.61 8.78
CA ILE A 101 -17.92 -1.90 10.01
C ILE A 101 -18.36 -3.25 10.63
N GLU A 102 -19.63 -3.64 10.44
CA GLU A 102 -20.17 -4.94 10.87
C GLU A 102 -19.55 -6.13 10.12
N GLU A 103 -19.33 -6.04 8.81
CA GLU A 103 -18.69 -7.12 8.04
C GLU A 103 -17.18 -7.21 8.30
N ILE A 104 -16.53 -6.08 8.61
CA ILE A 104 -15.14 -6.05 9.06
C ILE A 104 -15.02 -6.71 10.44
N ASN A 105 -15.93 -6.42 11.37
CA ASN A 105 -15.92 -7.03 12.71
C ASN A 105 -16.27 -8.53 12.68
N ASP A 106 -17.22 -8.95 11.86
CA ASP A 106 -17.58 -10.38 11.67
C ASP A 106 -16.43 -11.16 10.99
N ALA A 107 -15.67 -10.52 10.10
CA ALA A 107 -14.45 -11.08 9.51
C ALA A 107 -13.26 -11.06 10.49
N ILE A 108 -13.17 -10.08 11.39
CA ILE A 108 -12.15 -10.04 12.45
C ILE A 108 -12.38 -11.17 13.46
N GLU A 109 -13.61 -11.36 13.93
CA GLU A 109 -13.96 -12.36 14.95
C GLU A 109 -13.82 -13.81 14.47
N ARG A 110 -14.02 -14.09 13.17
CA ARG A 110 -13.80 -15.43 12.59
C ARG A 110 -12.34 -15.77 12.25
N THR A 111 -11.41 -14.81 12.34
CA THR A 111 -10.07 -14.92 11.73
C THR A 111 -8.92 -14.70 12.72
N PHE A 112 -9.13 -14.98 14.00
CA PHE A 112 -8.04 -14.97 14.99
C PHE A 112 -7.14 -16.21 14.88
N SER A 113 -6.18 -16.16 13.94
CA SER A 113 -4.78 -16.63 14.11
C SER A 113 -3.95 -16.24 12.86
N VAL A 114 -3.07 -15.25 13.01
CA VAL A 114 -2.10 -14.68 12.03
C VAL A 114 -1.27 -15.74 11.28
N PRO A 115 -0.69 -15.47 10.06
CA PRO A 115 -0.19 -14.17 9.60
C PRO A 115 -0.54 -13.70 8.16
N CYS A 116 -1.31 -14.44 7.35
CA CYS A 116 -1.47 -14.13 5.91
C CYS A 116 -2.89 -14.40 5.39
N ARG A 117 -3.94 -13.94 6.09
CA ARG A 117 -5.32 -14.38 5.78
C ARG A 117 -6.38 -13.26 5.71
N HIS A 118 -5.98 -12.06 5.33
CA HIS A 118 -6.89 -10.91 5.18
C HIS A 118 -6.65 -10.16 3.89
N ILE A 119 -6.85 -10.84 2.75
CA ILE A 119 -6.29 -10.35 1.49
C ILE A 119 -7.26 -10.30 0.31
N ASP A 120 -8.57 -10.46 0.50
CA ASP A 120 -9.44 -10.70 -0.67
C ASP A 120 -9.62 -9.48 -1.59
N LEU A 121 -9.74 -8.25 -1.07
CA LEU A 121 -10.00 -7.10 -1.94
C LEU A 121 -8.79 -6.62 -2.75
N CYS A 122 -7.62 -6.56 -2.12
CA CYS A 122 -6.42 -6.03 -2.78
C CYS A 122 -5.64 -7.12 -3.56
N LEU A 123 -5.85 -8.42 -3.28
CA LEU A 123 -5.30 -9.49 -4.13
C LEU A 123 -6.08 -9.70 -5.42
N ASP A 124 -7.40 -9.53 -5.44
CA ASP A 124 -8.15 -9.77 -6.67
C ASP A 124 -7.77 -8.80 -7.80
N LEU A 125 -7.09 -7.69 -7.47
CA LEU A 125 -6.50 -6.74 -8.42
C LEU A 125 -5.19 -7.24 -9.08
N SER A 126 -4.62 -8.36 -8.61
CA SER A 126 -3.39 -8.97 -9.13
C SER A 126 -3.65 -10.00 -10.23
N LYS A 127 -4.90 -10.35 -10.52
CA LYS A 127 -5.32 -11.17 -11.67
C LYS A 127 -5.53 -10.28 -12.90
#